data_AF-A0A6P6NP12-F1
#
_entry.id   AF-A0A6P6NP12-F1
#
_cell.length_a   1.000
_cell.length_b   1.000
_cell.length_c   1.000
_cell.angle_alpha   90.00
_cell.angle_beta   90.00
_cell.angle_gamma   90.00
#
_symmetry.space_group_name_H-M   'P 1'
#
loop_
_entity.id
_entity.type
_entity.pdbx_description
1 polymer ?
#
loop_
_entity_poly.entity_id
_entity_poly.type
_entity_poly.pdbx_seq_one_letter_code
_entity_poly.pdbx_strand_id
1 'polypeptide(L)'
;IHSKNLVSIVYLLALAIYYAAPIRLPEHVSVKVIVIKKKEGILQTAHVTKQLTSTTTDMMIGRSERDAFDTLLDHAPDKLNVVKTSLITFVNKHLNKLNLEVTELESQFADGVYLVLLMGLLENYFVPLYNFYLTPESFEQKVSHNVSFAFELMQDGGLQKPKARPEDVVNLNLKSTLRVLYNLFTNYKNSE
;
A
#
# COMPACT_ATOMS: atom_id res chain seq x y z
N ILE A 1 20.12 3.92 -26.70
CA ILE A 1 20.42 3.59 -25.29
C ILE A 1 21.69 2.72 -25.27
N HIS A 2 22.78 3.31 -25.76
CA HIS A 2 24.06 2.62 -25.96
C HIS A 2 25.03 3.08 -24.86
N SER A 3 25.46 2.11 -24.05
CA SER A 3 26.78 1.97 -23.39
C SER A 3 27.39 3.06 -22.50
N LYS A 4 26.81 4.25 -22.28
CA LYS A 4 27.49 5.28 -21.46
C LYS A 4 26.95 5.55 -20.05
N ASN A 5 25.74 5.12 -19.69
CA ASN A 5 25.15 5.46 -18.37
C ASN A 5 24.24 4.35 -17.81
N LEU A 6 24.69 3.09 -17.81
CA LEU A 6 23.87 1.97 -17.30
C LEU A 6 23.38 2.22 -15.87
N VAL A 7 24.28 2.67 -14.98
CA VAL A 7 23.94 2.95 -13.57
C VAL A 7 22.88 4.04 -13.46
N SER A 8 23.07 5.17 -14.14
CA SER A 8 22.13 6.29 -14.11
C SER A 8 20.77 5.92 -14.71
N ILE A 9 20.75 5.10 -15.77
CA ILE A 9 19.51 4.60 -16.38
C ILE A 9 18.77 3.67 -15.42
N VAL A 10 19.48 2.75 -14.74
CA VAL A 10 18.87 1.86 -13.75
C VAL A 10 18.33 2.67 -12.56
N TYR A 11 19.05 3.70 -12.12
CA TYR A 11 18.60 4.57 -11.03
C TYR A 11 17.35 5.38 -11.43
N LEU A 12 17.35 5.98 -12.62
CA LEU A 12 16.20 6.74 -13.13
C LEU A 12 14.98 5.83 -13.36
N LEU A 13 15.21 4.60 -13.83
CA LEU A 13 14.17 3.58 -13.95
C LEU A 13 13.59 3.22 -12.58
N ALA A 14 14.43 3.05 -11.55
CA ALA A 14 13.98 2.77 -10.20
C ALA A 14 13.14 3.91 -9.63
N LEU A 15 13.53 5.17 -9.86
CA LEU A 15 12.76 6.35 -9.46
C LEU A 15 11.42 6.43 -10.20
N ALA A 16 11.43 6.22 -11.52
CA ALA A 16 10.21 6.25 -12.34
C ALA A 16 9.20 5.19 -11.89
N ILE A 17 9.68 3.97 -11.55
CA ILE A 17 8.83 2.91 -10.99
C ILE A 17 8.38 3.27 -9.57
N TYR A 18 9.27 3.79 -8.73
CA TYR A 18 8.97 4.11 -7.33
C TYR A 18 7.86 5.15 -7.20
N TYR A 19 7.93 6.22 -7.99
CA TYR A 19 6.96 7.32 -7.98
C TYR A 19 5.80 7.13 -8.95
N ALA A 20 5.64 5.94 -9.55
CA ALA A 20 4.61 5.65 -10.55
C ALA A 20 4.53 6.75 -11.64
N ALA A 21 5.70 7.17 -12.16
CA ALA A 21 5.78 8.26 -13.11
C ALA A 21 4.89 7.98 -14.34
N PRO A 22 4.14 8.97 -14.86
CA PRO A 22 3.18 8.80 -15.96
C PRO A 22 3.91 8.69 -17.32
N ILE A 23 4.84 7.74 -17.43
CA ILE A 23 5.64 7.48 -18.62
C ILE A 23 5.53 6.00 -18.99
N ARG A 24 5.42 5.72 -20.30
CA ARG A 24 5.38 4.34 -20.79
C ARG A 24 6.80 3.79 -20.87
N LEU A 25 7.12 2.86 -19.98
CA LEU A 25 8.42 2.18 -19.98
C LEU A 25 8.45 1.06 -21.04
N PRO A 26 9.60 0.83 -21.70
CA PRO A 26 9.76 -0.32 -22.58
C PRO A 26 9.66 -1.63 -21.79
N GLU A 27 8.95 -2.62 -22.33
CA GLU A 27 8.67 -3.89 -21.65
C GLU A 27 9.79 -4.92 -21.85
N HIS A 28 9.96 -5.81 -20.87
CA HIS A 28 10.90 -6.94 -20.90
C HIS A 28 12.38 -6.58 -21.11
N VAL A 29 12.79 -5.38 -20.72
CA VAL A 29 14.21 -4.97 -20.75
C VAL A 29 14.98 -5.77 -19.72
N SER A 30 16.08 -6.39 -20.13
CA SER A 30 16.94 -7.18 -19.25
C SER A 30 18.42 -6.81 -19.41
N VAL A 31 19.20 -7.04 -18.36
CA VAL A 31 20.63 -6.79 -18.30
C VAL A 31 21.35 -8.03 -17.78
N LYS A 32 22.47 -8.40 -18.40
CA LYS A 32 23.35 -9.44 -17.89
C LYS A 32 24.27 -8.83 -16.84
N VAL A 33 24.22 -9.36 -15.61
CA VAL A 33 25.10 -8.96 -14.51
C VAL A 33 26.03 -10.10 -14.14
N ILE A 34 27.24 -9.74 -13.74
CA ILE A 34 28.22 -10.67 -13.18
C ILE A 34 28.10 -10.54 -11.66
N VAL A 35 27.76 -11.65 -11.00
CA VAL A 35 27.66 -11.72 -9.55
C VAL A 35 28.89 -12.48 -9.05
N ILE A 36 29.71 -11.80 -8.26
CA ILE A 36 30.88 -12.39 -7.62
C ILE A 36 30.56 -12.60 -6.14
N LYS A 37 30.59 -13.84 -5.67
CA LYS A 37 30.40 -14.20 -4.25
C LYS A 37 31.70 -14.77 -3.71
N LYS A 38 32.18 -14.24 -2.58
CA LYS A 38 33.33 -14.82 -1.86
C LYS A 38 32.82 -15.88 -0.90
N LYS A 39 33.19 -17.15 -1.10
CA LYS A 39 32.89 -18.26 -0.18
C LYS A 39 34.20 -18.95 0.19
N GLU A 40 34.48 -19.06 1.49
CA GLU A 40 35.70 -19.72 2.00
C GLU A 40 37.01 -19.21 1.37
N GLY A 41 37.07 -17.90 1.10
CA GLY A 41 38.25 -17.29 0.46
C GLY A 41 38.30 -17.41 -1.07
N ILE A 42 37.42 -18.21 -1.68
CA ILE A 42 37.35 -18.40 -3.14
C ILE A 42 36.26 -17.50 -3.73
N LEU A 43 36.58 -16.83 -4.85
CA LEU A 43 35.60 -16.05 -5.62
C LEU A 43 34.81 -16.96 -6.57
N GLN A 44 33.52 -17.10 -6.31
CA GLN A 44 32.57 -17.76 -7.20
C GLN A 44 31.93 -16.71 -8.11
N THR A 45 32.15 -16.84 -9.41
CA THR A 45 31.61 -15.93 -10.42
C THR A 45 30.42 -16.58 -11.12
N ALA A 46 29.29 -15.90 -11.17
CA ALA A 46 28.10 -16.33 -11.88
C ALA A 46 27.58 -15.23 -12.81
N HIS A 47 27.17 -15.61 -14.03
CA HIS A 47 26.46 -14.72 -14.94
C HIS A 47 24.97 -14.88 -14.72
N VAL A 48 24.29 -13.80 -14.35
CA VAL A 48 22.85 -13.80 -14.06
C VAL A 48 22.18 -12.75 -14.95
N THR A 49 21.11 -13.13 -15.63
CA THR A 49 20.27 -12.16 -16.34
C THR A 49 19.26 -11.58 -15.36
N LYS A 50 19.30 -10.26 -15.14
CA LYS A 50 18.30 -9.53 -14.35
C LYS A 50 17.36 -8.78 -15.27
N GLN A 51 16.08 -9.03 -15.13
CA GLN A 51 15.04 -8.25 -15.81
C GLN A 51 14.83 -6.92 -15.07
N LEU A 52 14.91 -5.82 -15.82
CA LEU A 52 14.76 -4.45 -15.34
C LEU A 52 13.32 -3.96 -15.47
N THR A 53 12.62 -4.31 -16.56
CA THR A 53 11.20 -3.99 -16.77
C THR A 53 10.37 -5.23 -17.10
N SER A 54 9.13 -5.25 -16.61
CA SER A 54 8.12 -6.27 -16.97
C SER A 54 7.04 -5.63 -17.86
N THR A 55 5.85 -6.22 -17.93
CA THR A 55 4.66 -5.55 -18.48
C THR A 55 4.34 -4.30 -17.67
N THR A 56 3.78 -3.28 -18.32
CA THR A 56 3.41 -2.00 -17.69
C THR A 56 2.51 -2.22 -16.45
N THR A 57 1.60 -3.19 -16.55
CA THR A 57 0.68 -3.59 -15.48
C THR A 57 1.42 -4.14 -14.26
N ASP A 58 2.41 -5.02 -14.45
CA ASP A 58 3.20 -5.60 -13.35
C ASP A 58 4.17 -4.59 -12.71
N MET A 59 4.56 -3.53 -13.42
CA MET A 59 5.46 -2.50 -12.90
C MET A 59 4.74 -1.41 -12.10
N MET A 60 3.50 -1.08 -12.47
CA MET A 60 2.67 -0.11 -11.74
C MET A 60 1.98 -0.74 -10.52
N ILE A 61 1.70 -2.04 -10.56
CA ILE A 61 1.24 -2.80 -9.40
C ILE A 61 2.49 -3.19 -8.62
N GLY A 62 3.00 -2.26 -7.81
CA GLY A 62 4.22 -2.42 -7.03
C GLY A 62 4.33 -3.83 -6.46
N ARG A 63 5.43 -4.53 -6.81
CA ARG A 63 5.78 -5.93 -6.47
C ARG A 63 5.13 -6.45 -5.18
N SER A 64 3.86 -6.77 -5.27
CA SER A 64 3.10 -7.47 -4.27
C SER A 64 2.83 -8.81 -4.94
N GLU A 65 3.33 -9.91 -4.35
CA GLU A 65 2.92 -11.24 -4.81
C GLU A 65 1.40 -11.25 -4.94
N ARG A 66 0.90 -11.77 -6.08
CA ARG A 66 -0.54 -11.75 -6.33
C ARG A 66 -1.24 -12.46 -5.18
N ASP A 67 -2.07 -11.74 -4.44
CA ASP A 67 -2.81 -12.30 -3.32
C ASP A 67 -4.24 -12.66 -3.74
N ALA A 68 -4.97 -13.30 -2.84
CA ALA A 68 -6.37 -13.65 -3.10
C ALA A 68 -7.25 -12.41 -3.38
N PHE A 69 -6.82 -11.22 -2.95
CA PHE A 69 -7.49 -9.95 -3.23
C PHE A 69 -7.35 -9.57 -4.71
N ASP A 70 -6.21 -9.85 -5.34
CA ASP A 70 -5.98 -9.65 -6.78
C ASP A 70 -6.93 -10.51 -7.61
N THR A 71 -7.06 -11.78 -7.24
CA THR A 71 -7.95 -12.71 -7.96
C THR A 71 -9.42 -12.31 -7.79
N LEU A 72 -9.80 -11.80 -6.61
CA LEU A 72 -11.13 -11.25 -6.35
C LEU A 72 -11.45 -10.01 -7.19
N LEU A 73 -10.52 -9.05 -7.27
CA LEU A 73 -10.69 -7.86 -8.11
C LEU A 73 -10.78 -8.20 -9.60
N ASP A 74 -9.92 -9.11 -10.07
CA ASP A 74 -9.78 -9.39 -11.50
C ASP A 74 -10.90 -10.30 -12.05
N HIS A 75 -11.42 -11.23 -11.25
CA HIS A 75 -12.29 -12.31 -11.73
C HIS A 75 -13.65 -12.40 -11.03
N ALA A 76 -13.93 -11.60 -9.99
CA ALA A 76 -15.17 -11.70 -9.22
C ALA A 76 -15.70 -10.33 -8.73
N PRO A 77 -16.09 -9.42 -9.65
CA PRO A 77 -16.60 -8.09 -9.30
C PRO A 77 -17.84 -8.13 -8.39
N ASP A 78 -18.71 -9.14 -8.54
CA ASP A 78 -19.90 -9.28 -7.69
C ASP A 78 -19.52 -9.58 -6.23
N LYS A 79 -18.48 -10.39 -6.01
CA LYS A 79 -17.96 -10.69 -4.67
C LYS A 79 -17.27 -9.47 -4.05
N LEU A 80 -16.63 -8.64 -4.88
CA LEU A 80 -16.02 -7.39 -4.42
C LEU A 80 -17.05 -6.44 -3.81
N ASN A 81 -18.24 -6.32 -4.42
CA ASN A 81 -19.31 -5.49 -3.89
C ASN A 81 -19.79 -5.99 -2.51
N VAL A 82 -19.93 -7.31 -2.33
CA VAL A 82 -20.28 -7.89 -1.03
C VAL A 82 -19.20 -7.57 0.02
N VAL A 83 -17.93 -7.67 -0.34
CA VAL A 83 -16.81 -7.32 0.56
C VAL A 83 -16.86 -5.83 0.91
N LYS A 84 -17.09 -4.94 -0.06
CA LYS A 84 -17.22 -3.49 0.20
C LYS A 84 -18.36 -3.21 1.18
N THR A 85 -19.55 -3.77 0.94
CA THR A 85 -20.69 -3.59 1.84
C THR A 85 -20.37 -4.09 3.25
N SER A 86 -19.75 -5.26 3.38
CA SER A 86 -19.35 -5.80 4.69
C SER A 86 -18.34 -4.91 5.41
N LEU A 87 -17.37 -4.33 4.69
CA LEU A 87 -16.39 -3.41 5.25
C LEU A 87 -17.03 -2.09 5.68
N ILE A 88 -17.95 -1.55 4.88
CA ILE A 88 -18.73 -0.35 5.24
C ILE A 88 -19.50 -0.61 6.54
N THR A 89 -20.21 -1.74 6.64
CA THR A 89 -20.95 -2.09 7.86
C THR A 89 -20.03 -2.22 9.07
N PHE A 90 -18.85 -2.85 8.90
CA PHE A 90 -17.85 -2.95 9.97
C PHE A 90 -17.35 -1.58 10.42
N VAL A 91 -16.91 -0.74 9.48
CA VAL A 91 -16.41 0.60 9.80
C VAL A 91 -17.49 1.44 10.49
N ASN A 92 -18.72 1.45 9.98
CA ASN A 92 -19.83 2.21 10.55
C ASN A 92 -20.24 1.69 11.94
N LYS A 93 -20.08 0.39 12.23
CA LYS A 93 -20.29 -0.14 13.60
C LYS A 93 -19.43 0.62 14.62
N HIS A 94 -18.20 0.99 14.25
CA HIS A 94 -17.29 1.72 15.13
C HIS A 94 -17.44 3.24 14.99
N LEU A 95 -17.37 3.78 13.77
CA LEU A 95 -17.39 5.22 13.53
C LEU A 95 -18.73 5.90 13.89
N ASN A 96 -19.85 5.18 13.88
CA ASN A 96 -21.14 5.72 14.36
C ASN A 96 -21.09 6.07 15.86
N LYS A 97 -20.18 5.48 16.65
CA LYS A 97 -19.95 5.89 18.06
C LYS A 97 -19.48 7.35 18.17
N LEU A 98 -18.93 7.92 17.08
CA LEU A 98 -18.51 9.32 16.95
C LEU A 98 -19.45 10.15 16.06
N ASN A 99 -20.62 9.62 15.68
CA ASN A 99 -21.54 10.21 14.71
C ASN A 99 -20.93 10.43 13.31
N LEU A 100 -19.99 9.57 12.92
CA LEU A 100 -19.38 9.57 11.59
C LEU A 100 -19.93 8.37 10.79
N GLU A 101 -20.38 8.64 9.57
CA GLU A 101 -20.89 7.62 8.66
C GLU A 101 -20.05 7.57 7.38
N VAL A 102 -19.67 6.36 6.99
CA VAL A 102 -18.92 6.06 5.77
C VAL A 102 -19.86 5.45 4.76
N THR A 103 -19.90 6.05 3.56
CA THR A 103 -20.67 5.61 2.40
C THR A 103 -19.76 5.14 1.27
N GLU A 104 -18.57 5.73 1.13
CA GLU A 104 -17.62 5.48 0.04
C GLU A 104 -16.22 5.19 0.57
N LEU A 105 -15.79 3.93 0.43
CA LEU A 105 -14.45 3.50 0.85
C LEU A 105 -13.35 4.02 -0.08
N GLU A 106 -13.71 4.40 -1.30
CA GLU A 106 -12.81 4.88 -2.35
C GLU A 106 -12.15 6.21 -1.98
N SER A 107 -12.87 7.09 -1.28
CA SER A 107 -12.50 8.50 -1.10
C SER A 107 -12.36 8.89 0.38
N GLN A 108 -13.25 8.40 1.24
CA GLN A 108 -13.35 8.90 2.63
C GLN A 108 -12.19 8.47 3.54
N PHE A 109 -11.34 7.53 3.11
CA PHE A 109 -10.14 7.13 3.85
C PHE A 109 -8.86 7.82 3.35
N ALA A 110 -8.94 8.59 2.27
CA ALA A 110 -7.77 9.17 1.60
C ALA A 110 -7.10 10.29 2.41
N ASP A 111 -7.80 10.89 3.37
CA ASP A 111 -7.26 11.90 4.29
C ASP A 111 -6.60 11.29 5.54
N GLY A 112 -6.74 9.98 5.73
CA GLY A 112 -6.24 9.22 6.88
C GLY A 112 -6.97 9.46 8.20
N VAL A 113 -7.90 10.43 8.28
CA VAL A 113 -8.56 10.82 9.53
C VAL A 113 -9.42 9.68 10.05
N TYR A 114 -10.26 9.11 9.18
CA TYR A 114 -11.13 7.98 9.55
C TYR A 114 -10.32 6.74 9.91
N LEU A 115 -9.15 6.54 9.32
CA LEU A 115 -8.27 5.43 9.63
C LEU A 115 -7.69 5.54 11.05
N VAL A 116 -7.23 6.75 11.43
CA VAL A 116 -6.71 7.04 12.77
C VAL A 116 -7.82 6.88 13.83
N LEU A 117 -8.98 7.47 13.59
CA LEU A 117 -10.12 7.38 14.51
C LEU A 117 -10.61 5.93 14.66
N LEU A 118 -10.69 5.19 13.55
CA LEU A 118 -11.07 3.78 13.56
C LEU A 118 -10.09 2.97 14.42
N MET A 119 -8.78 3.16 14.26
CA MET A 119 -7.78 2.46 15.09
C MET A 119 -7.96 2.71 16.59
N GLY A 120 -8.17 3.96 17.01
CA GLY A 120 -8.45 4.27 18.41
C GLY A 120 -9.70 3.55 18.92
N LEU A 121 -10.77 3.55 18.14
CA LEU A 121 -12.02 2.88 18.52
C LEU A 121 -11.89 1.35 18.58
N LEU A 122 -11.06 0.74 17.72
CA LEU A 122 -10.81 -0.71 17.72
C LEU A 122 -10.02 -1.17 18.94
N GLU A 123 -9.09 -0.35 19.40
CA GLU A 123 -8.25 -0.58 20.58
C GLU A 123 -8.83 0.04 21.87
N ASN A 124 -10.06 0.57 21.81
CA ASN A 124 -10.75 1.18 22.94
C ASN A 124 -10.02 2.36 23.62
N TYR A 125 -9.27 3.15 22.85
CA TYR A 125 -8.65 4.39 23.33
C TYR A 125 -8.99 5.59 22.45
N PHE A 126 -8.93 6.77 23.05
CA PHE A 126 -9.10 8.02 22.31
C PHE A 126 -7.75 8.48 21.75
N VAL A 127 -7.67 8.67 20.43
CA VAL A 127 -6.50 9.29 19.81
C VAL A 127 -6.61 10.80 19.99
N PRO A 128 -5.68 11.47 20.69
CA PRO A 128 -5.73 12.91 20.86
C PRO A 128 -5.69 13.64 19.50
N LEU A 129 -6.58 14.61 19.31
CA LEU A 129 -6.74 15.33 18.04
C LEU A 129 -5.52 16.19 17.67
N TYR A 130 -4.58 16.43 18.59
CA TYR A 130 -3.33 17.13 18.30
C TYR A 130 -2.25 16.22 17.71
N ASN A 131 -2.43 14.90 17.73
CA ASN A 131 -1.48 13.92 17.19
C ASN A 131 -1.67 13.67 15.69
N PHE A 132 -2.73 14.22 15.08
CA PHE A 132 -3.01 14.08 13.66
C PHE A 132 -3.78 15.30 13.15
N TYR A 133 -3.82 15.51 11.83
CA TYR A 133 -4.53 16.64 11.24
C TYR A 133 -5.97 16.25 10.96
N LEU A 134 -6.94 16.87 11.65
CA LEU A 134 -8.38 16.62 11.45
C LEU A 134 -8.87 17.13 10.08
N THR A 135 -8.24 18.19 9.56
CA THR A 135 -8.54 18.80 8.26
C THR A 135 -7.23 18.96 7.47
N PRO A 136 -6.68 17.88 6.90
CA PRO A 136 -5.40 17.95 6.20
C PRO A 136 -5.56 18.64 4.85
N GLU A 137 -4.85 19.75 4.66
CA GLU A 137 -4.88 20.55 3.43
C GLU A 137 -3.79 20.13 2.44
N SER A 138 -2.64 19.67 2.95
CA SER A 138 -1.49 19.23 2.14
C SER A 138 -1.47 17.72 1.92
N PHE A 139 -1.00 17.29 0.76
CA PHE A 139 -0.70 15.88 0.47
C PHE A 139 0.26 15.26 1.51
N GLU A 140 1.23 16.03 2.01
CA GLU A 140 2.17 15.57 3.03
C GLU A 140 1.49 15.33 4.38
N GLN A 141 0.54 16.19 4.76
CA GLN A 141 -0.26 16.00 5.98
C GLN A 141 -1.11 14.73 5.89
N LYS A 142 -1.68 14.45 4.71
CA LYS A 142 -2.47 13.23 4.46
C LYS A 142 -1.59 11.97 4.51
N VAL A 143 -0.53 11.93 3.69
CA VAL A 143 0.31 10.73 3.50
C VAL A 143 1.26 10.51 4.66
N SER A 144 2.12 11.49 4.91
CA SER A 144 3.29 11.35 5.77
C SER A 144 2.89 11.40 7.25
N HIS A 145 1.83 12.13 7.57
CA HIS A 145 1.38 12.26 8.95
C HIS A 145 0.20 11.33 9.27
N ASN A 146 -0.99 11.55 8.70
CA ASN A 146 -2.18 10.81 9.16
C ASN A 146 -2.15 9.32 8.82
N VAL A 147 -1.95 8.95 7.55
CA VAL A 147 -1.99 7.53 7.14
C VAL A 147 -0.80 6.75 7.72
N SER A 148 0.39 7.36 7.73
CA SER A 148 1.57 6.72 8.33
C SER A 148 1.39 6.54 9.84
N PHE A 149 0.86 7.53 10.54
CA PHE A 149 0.53 7.42 11.97
C PHE A 149 -0.49 6.32 12.24
N ALA A 150 -1.55 6.20 11.44
CA ALA A 150 -2.49 5.10 11.57
C ALA A 150 -1.83 3.72 11.38
N PHE A 151 -0.84 3.60 10.49
CA PHE A 151 -0.09 2.35 10.30
C PHE A 151 0.87 2.05 11.45
N GLU A 152 1.37 3.06 12.15
CA GLU A 152 2.12 2.90 13.40
C GLU A 152 1.19 2.41 14.50
N LEU A 153 0.02 3.04 14.68
CA LEU A 153 -1.00 2.58 15.63
C LEU A 153 -1.43 1.14 15.39
N MET A 154 -1.52 0.71 14.12
CA MET A 154 -1.79 -0.68 13.77
C MET A 154 -0.70 -1.63 14.28
N GLN A 155 0.57 -1.25 14.10
CA GLN A 155 1.70 -2.07 14.56
C GLN A 155 1.78 -2.11 16.09
N ASP A 156 1.50 -0.98 16.75
CA ASP A 156 1.45 -0.90 18.21
C ASP A 156 0.30 -1.74 18.79
N GLY A 157 -0.84 -1.84 18.08
CA GLY A 157 -1.93 -2.77 18.36
C GLY A 157 -1.62 -4.24 18.04
N GLY A 158 -0.40 -4.57 17.60
CA GLY A 158 0.04 -5.93 17.33
C GLY A 158 -0.33 -6.48 15.95
N LEU A 159 -0.85 -5.64 15.04
CA LEU A 159 -1.09 -6.04 13.66
C LEU A 159 0.22 -6.12 12.88
N GLN A 160 0.26 -7.00 11.88
CA GLN A 160 1.34 -6.95 10.90
C GLN A 160 1.26 -5.65 10.10
N LYS A 161 2.44 -5.04 9.88
CA LYS A 161 2.56 -3.83 9.07
C LYS A 161 1.83 -4.00 7.74
N PRO A 162 0.92 -3.07 7.39
CA PRO A 162 0.19 -3.15 6.13
C PRO A 162 1.13 -3.28 4.92
N LYS A 163 0.76 -4.13 3.96
CA LYS A 163 1.49 -4.26 2.68
C LYS A 163 1.32 -3.03 1.78
N ALA A 164 0.22 -2.30 1.94
CA ALA A 164 -0.05 -1.06 1.22
C ALA A 164 0.91 0.05 1.64
N ARG A 165 1.30 0.92 0.72
CA ARG A 165 2.03 2.14 1.07
C ARG A 165 1.04 3.20 1.53
N PRO A 166 1.41 4.09 2.47
CA PRO A 166 0.58 5.23 2.85
C PRO A 166 0.19 6.09 1.65
N GLU A 167 1.13 6.28 0.72
CA GLU A 167 0.92 7.01 -0.55
C GLU A 167 -0.22 6.42 -1.39
N ASP A 168 -0.36 5.09 -1.42
CA ASP A 168 -1.38 4.44 -2.24
C ASP A 168 -2.79 4.74 -1.72
N VAL A 169 -2.96 4.81 -0.39
CA VAL A 169 -4.25 5.11 0.24
C VAL A 169 -4.67 6.55 -0.08
N VAL A 170 -3.75 7.51 -0.01
CA VAL A 170 -4.05 8.92 -0.32
C VAL A 170 -4.28 9.14 -1.82
N ASN A 171 -3.60 8.38 -2.67
CA ASN A 171 -3.79 8.41 -4.13
C ASN A 171 -5.07 7.68 -4.60
N LEU A 172 -6.03 7.42 -3.70
CA LEU A 172 -7.32 6.79 -4.01
C LEU A 172 -7.18 5.38 -4.60
N ASN A 173 -6.11 4.65 -4.25
CA ASN A 173 -5.96 3.27 -4.67
C ASN A 173 -6.90 2.37 -3.85
N LEU A 174 -8.08 2.13 -4.42
CA LEU A 174 -9.13 1.30 -3.80
C LEU A 174 -8.60 -0.05 -3.31
N LYS A 175 -7.71 -0.68 -4.07
CA LYS A 175 -7.16 -2.00 -3.74
C LYS A 175 -6.31 -1.95 -2.47
N SER A 176 -5.49 -0.92 -2.33
CA SER A 176 -4.68 -0.69 -1.14
C SER A 176 -5.57 -0.38 0.08
N THR A 177 -6.56 0.50 -0.08
CA THR A 177 -7.51 0.84 1.00
C THR A 177 -8.29 -0.39 1.47
N LEU A 178 -8.83 -1.18 0.55
CA LEU A 178 -9.58 -2.38 0.89
C LEU A 178 -8.72 -3.44 1.59
N ARG A 179 -7.46 -3.61 1.19
CA ARG A 179 -6.53 -4.52 1.89
C ARG A 179 -6.29 -4.12 3.34
N VAL A 180 -6.10 -2.82 3.59
CA VAL A 180 -5.92 -2.29 4.95
C VAL A 180 -7.17 -2.53 5.78
N LEU A 181 -8.35 -2.14 5.28
CA LEU A 181 -9.62 -2.31 5.98
C LEU A 181 -9.98 -3.79 6.19
N TYR A 182 -9.67 -4.66 5.23
CA TYR A 182 -9.90 -6.09 5.37
C TYR A 182 -9.00 -6.71 6.45
N ASN A 183 -7.74 -6.27 6.55
CA ASN A 183 -6.84 -6.69 7.64
C ASN A 183 -7.44 -6.31 9.01
N LEU A 184 -7.93 -5.08 9.16
CA LEU A 184 -8.64 -4.65 10.37
C LEU A 184 -9.89 -5.52 10.63
N PHE A 185 -10.73 -5.72 9.62
CA PHE A 185 -11.92 -6.55 9.74
C PHE A 185 -11.58 -7.96 10.22
N THR A 186 -10.56 -8.61 9.67
CA THR A 186 -10.20 -9.98 10.07
C THR A 186 -9.72 -10.09 11.52
N ASN A 187 -9.04 -9.07 12.04
CA ASN A 187 -8.50 -9.07 13.39
C ASN A 187 -9.52 -8.57 14.44
N TYR A 188 -10.41 -7.63 14.07
CA TYR A 188 -11.33 -6.99 15.01
C TYR A 188 -12.82 -7.28 14.74
N LYS A 189 -13.18 -8.19 13.83
CA LYS A 189 -14.59 -8.56 13.59
C LYS A 189 -15.37 -8.96 14.84
N ASN A 190 -14.66 -9.50 15.84
CA ASN A 190 -15.24 -9.97 17.09
C ASN A 190 -15.11 -8.95 18.24
N SER A 191 -14.47 -7.80 18.00
CA SER A 191 -14.32 -6.75 18.98
C SER A 191 -15.62 -5.93 19.06
N GLU A 192 -16.08 -5.66 20.28
CA GLU A 192 -17.31 -4.91 20.57
C GLU A 192 -17.10 -3.38 20.60
#